data_AF-A0A6N3QN17-F1
#
_entry.id   AF-A0A6N3QN17-F1
#
_cell.length_a   1.000
_cell.length_b   1.000
_cell.length_c   1.000
_cell.angle_alpha   90.00
_cell.angle_beta   90.00
_cell.angle_gamma   90.00
#
_symmetry.space_group_name_H-M   'P 1'
#
loop_
_entity.id
_entity.type
_entity.pdbx_description
1 polymer ?
#
loop_
_entity_poly.entity_id
_entity_poly.type
_entity_poly.pdbx_seq_one_letter_code
_entity_poly.pdbx_strand_id
1 'polypeptide(L)'
;MVAIVGNYLYRDIMLPLRALAVVILIAAAGGVALLTTKGKATVAFAREARTEVRKVIWPTRQETLHTTLIVAAVTAVMSLILWGLDGILVRLVSFITGLRF
;
A
#
# COMPACT_ATOMS: atom_id res chain seq x y z
N MET A 1 -35.47 -10.22 -1.55
CA MET A 1 -36.93 -10.05 -1.40
C MET A 1 -37.44 -10.28 0.03
N VAL A 2 -36.81 -11.16 0.82
CA VAL A 2 -37.18 -11.42 2.24
C VAL A 2 -37.09 -10.17 3.15
N ALA A 3 -36.13 -9.27 2.90
CA ALA A 3 -35.93 -8.06 3.71
C ALA A 3 -37.03 -6.99 3.57
N ILE A 4 -37.77 -6.97 2.45
CA ILE A 4 -38.84 -5.99 2.19
C ILE A 4 -40.16 -6.50 2.79
N VAL A 5 -40.43 -7.80 2.72
CA VAL A 5 -41.63 -8.44 3.29
C VAL A 5 -41.60 -8.42 4.82
N GLY A 6 -40.43 -8.66 5.43
CA GLY A 6 -40.26 -8.56 6.89
C GLY A 6 -40.41 -7.14 7.45
N ASN A 7 -40.27 -6.12 6.60
CA ASN A 7 -40.43 -4.71 6.99
C ASN A 7 -41.89 -4.23 6.94
N TYR A 8 -42.76 -4.92 6.19
CA TYR A 8 -44.15 -4.50 5.99
C TYR A 8 -45.11 -5.09 7.05
N LEU A 9 -44.77 -6.25 7.64
CA LEU A 9 -45.59 -6.94 8.63
C LEU A 9 -45.35 -6.53 10.09
N TYR A 10 -44.28 -5.81 10.40
CA TYR A 10 -43.85 -5.52 11.78
C TYR A 10 -43.68 -4.01 12.00
N ARG A 11 -44.79 -3.27 11.94
CA ARG A 11 -44.84 -1.83 12.24
C ARG A 11 -44.77 -1.50 13.75
N ASP A 12 -44.78 -2.52 14.63
CA ASP A 12 -45.10 -2.31 16.06
C ASP A 12 -44.14 -2.92 17.13
N ILE A 13 -42.95 -3.46 16.82
CA ILE A 13 -42.04 -4.01 17.89
C ILE A 13 -40.54 -3.62 17.77
N MET A 14 -39.99 -3.33 18.96
CA MET A 14 -38.60 -3.13 19.41
C MET A 14 -37.47 -3.32 18.36
N LEU A 15 -36.86 -2.20 18.00
CA LEU A 15 -35.67 -2.01 17.14
C LEU A 15 -34.52 -3.07 17.29
N PRO A 16 -34.11 -3.54 18.48
CA PRO A 16 -32.94 -4.42 18.60
C PRO A 16 -33.11 -5.84 18.01
N LEU A 17 -34.32 -6.39 18.01
CA LEU A 17 -34.54 -7.78 17.58
C LEU A 17 -34.34 -7.96 16.06
N ARG A 18 -34.69 -6.93 15.27
CA ARG A 18 -34.49 -6.90 13.81
C ARG A 18 -33.01 -6.85 13.43
N ALA A 19 -32.23 -6.04 14.15
CA ALA A 19 -30.78 -5.96 13.92
C ALA A 19 -30.11 -7.32 14.17
N LEU A 20 -30.51 -8.01 15.23
CA LEU A 20 -29.96 -9.32 15.58
C LEU A 20 -30.30 -10.39 14.52
N ALA A 21 -31.54 -10.42 14.03
CA ALA A 21 -31.96 -11.34 12.97
C ALA A 21 -31.21 -11.12 11.63
N VAL A 22 -30.96 -9.85 11.27
CA VAL A 22 -30.18 -9.51 10.07
C VAL A 22 -28.71 -9.91 10.23
N VAL A 23 -28.12 -9.70 11.41
CA VAL A 23 -26.74 -10.12 11.71
C VAL A 23 -26.59 -11.64 11.61
N ILE A 24 -27.55 -12.41 12.15
CA ILE A 24 -27.53 -13.88 12.06
C ILE A 24 -27.64 -14.35 10.61
N LEU A 25 -28.51 -13.73 9.80
CA LEU A 25 -28.64 -14.06 8.37
C LEU A 25 -27.37 -13.74 7.58
N ILE A 26 -26.72 -12.59 7.85
CA ILE A 26 -25.45 -12.22 7.23
C ILE A 26 -24.33 -13.19 7.64
N ALA A 27 -24.26 -13.58 8.91
CA ALA A 27 -23.29 -14.54 9.42
C ALA A 27 -23.49 -15.93 8.79
N ALA A 28 -24.74 -16.40 8.68
CA ALA A 28 -25.07 -17.66 8.02
C ALA A 28 -24.74 -17.63 6.52
N ALA A 29 -25.07 -16.54 5.82
CA ALA A 29 -24.72 -16.36 4.41
C ALA A 29 -23.20 -16.30 4.20
N GLY A 30 -22.46 -15.63 5.09
CA GLY A 30 -21.00 -15.61 5.10
C GLY A 30 -20.41 -17.00 5.34
N GLY A 31 -20.94 -17.76 6.30
CA GLY A 31 -20.53 -19.14 6.57
C GLY A 31 -20.75 -20.07 5.38
N VAL A 32 -21.91 -19.97 4.72
CA VAL A 32 -22.23 -20.76 3.52
C VAL A 32 -21.37 -20.34 2.31
N ALA A 33 -21.03 -19.05 2.18
CA ALA A 33 -20.12 -18.56 1.16
C ALA A 33 -18.69 -19.09 1.34
N LEU A 34 -18.23 -19.24 2.59
CA LEU A 34 -16.93 -19.87 2.90
C LEU A 34 -16.92 -21.38 2.65
N LEU A 35 -18.06 -22.05 2.82
CA LEU A 35 -18.21 -23.49 2.54
C LEU A 35 -18.38 -23.81 1.05
N THR A 36 -18.71 -22.81 0.22
CA THR A 36 -18.90 -22.94 -1.23
C THR A 36 -17.56 -23.14 -1.97
N THR A 37 -17.59 -23.88 -3.08
CA THR A 37 -16.43 -24.23 -3.94
C THR A 37 -15.53 -23.03 -4.29
N LYS A 38 -16.10 -21.83 -4.43
CA LYS A 38 -15.36 -20.59 -4.67
C LYS A 38 -14.55 -20.13 -3.44
N GLY A 39 -15.07 -20.26 -2.22
CA GLY A 39 -14.37 -19.93 -0.99
C GLY A 39 -13.16 -20.85 -0.74
N LYS A 40 -13.33 -22.16 -0.96
CA LYS A 40 -12.22 -23.13 -0.87
C LYS A 40 -11.15 -22.88 -1.94
N ALA A 41 -11.56 -22.53 -3.17
CA ALA A 41 -10.63 -22.18 -4.24
C ALA A 41 -9.82 -20.92 -3.91
N THR A 42 -10.44 -19.85 -3.39
CA THR A 42 -9.72 -18.63 -2.97
C THR A 42 -8.72 -18.91 -1.84
N VAL A 43 -9.07 -19.78 -0.88
CA VAL A 43 -8.15 -20.22 0.18
C VAL A 43 -6.98 -21.03 -0.38
N ALA A 44 -7.23 -21.90 -1.35
CA ALA A 44 -6.19 -22.67 -2.04
C ALA A 44 -5.27 -21.75 -2.88
N PHE A 45 -5.83 -20.83 -3.67
CA PHE A 45 -5.07 -19.82 -4.42
C PHE A 45 -4.23 -18.91 -3.52
N ALA A 46 -4.75 -18.50 -2.35
CA ALA A 46 -3.98 -17.73 -1.38
C ALA A 46 -2.80 -18.54 -0.82
N ARG A 47 -2.97 -19.86 -0.67
CA ARG A 47 -1.92 -20.78 -0.20
C ARG A 47 -0.84 -21.01 -1.28
N GLU A 48 -1.25 -21.13 -2.54
CA GLU A 48 -0.36 -21.23 -3.70
C GLU A 48 0.42 -19.92 -3.94
N ALA A 49 -0.24 -18.75 -3.87
CA ALA A 49 0.40 -17.44 -3.95
C ALA A 49 1.44 -17.25 -2.82
N ARG A 50 1.16 -17.74 -1.60
CA ARG A 50 2.14 -17.74 -0.49
C ARG A 50 3.37 -18.61 -0.79
N THR A 51 3.20 -19.64 -1.62
CA THR A 51 4.28 -20.55 -2.01
C THR A 51 5.11 -19.94 -3.15
N GLU A 52 4.51 -19.17 -4.05
CA GLU A 52 5.19 -18.45 -5.13
C GLU A 52 5.92 -17.19 -4.62
N VAL A 53 5.36 -16.47 -3.64
CA VAL A 53 6.05 -15.35 -2.97
C VAL A 53 7.30 -15.83 -2.23
N ARG A 54 7.34 -17.09 -1.76
CA ARG A 54 8.55 -17.68 -1.19
C ARG A 54 9.62 -18.02 -2.23
N LYS A 55 9.26 -18.06 -3.53
CA LYS A 55 10.20 -18.15 -4.65
C LYS A 55 10.66 -16.79 -5.16
N VAL A 56 10.11 -15.69 -4.64
CA VAL A 56 10.76 -14.39 -4.76
C VAL A 56 11.99 -14.48 -3.86
N ILE A 57 13.09 -14.89 -4.47
CA ILE A 57 14.42 -14.83 -3.89
C ILE A 57 14.65 -13.36 -3.59
N TRP A 58 14.34 -12.96 -2.36
CA TRP A 58 14.61 -11.60 -1.91
C TRP A 58 16.13 -11.47 -1.93
N PRO A 59 16.68 -10.54 -2.73
CA PRO A 59 18.11 -10.44 -2.94
C PRO A 59 18.83 -10.30 -1.60
N THR A 60 20.00 -10.92 -1.49
CA THR A 60 20.75 -10.94 -0.24
C THR A 60 21.13 -9.52 0.17
N ARG A 61 21.06 -9.20 1.47
CA ARG A 61 21.30 -7.83 1.99
C ARG A 61 22.66 -7.25 1.54
N GLN A 62 23.65 -8.11 1.28
CA GLN A 62 24.94 -7.69 0.76
C GLN A 62 24.82 -6.96 -0.59
N GLU A 63 24.07 -7.51 -1.57
CA GLU A 63 23.95 -6.92 -2.91
C GLU A 63 23.23 -5.56 -2.86
N THR A 64 22.18 -5.43 -2.03
CA THR A 64 21.45 -4.17 -1.89
C THR A 64 22.33 -3.05 -1.33
N LEU A 65 23.23 -3.37 -0.39
CA LEU A 65 24.13 -2.37 0.19
C LEU A 65 25.21 -1.93 -0.80
N HIS A 66 25.74 -2.82 -1.63
CA HIS A 66 26.71 -2.46 -2.66
C HIS A 66 26.11 -1.44 -3.65
N THR A 67 24.92 -1.70 -4.18
CA THR A 67 24.28 -0.76 -5.11
C THR A 67 23.92 0.56 -4.44
N THR A 68 23.43 0.53 -3.19
CA THR A 68 23.07 1.77 -2.46
C THR A 68 24.30 2.62 -2.16
N LEU A 69 25.42 2.01 -1.78
CA LEU A 69 26.68 2.72 -1.49
C LEU A 69 27.29 3.34 -2.75
N ILE A 70 27.21 2.65 -3.89
CA ILE A 70 27.63 3.21 -5.20
C ILE A 70 26.77 4.44 -5.54
N VAL A 71 25.44 4.34 -5.44
CA VAL A 71 24.54 5.47 -5.74
C VAL A 71 24.77 6.63 -4.77
N ALA A 72 24.98 6.35 -3.49
CA ALA A 72 25.30 7.38 -2.49
C ALA A 72 26.61 8.10 -2.82
N ALA A 73 27.67 7.37 -3.21
CA ALA A 73 28.94 7.95 -3.62
C ALA A 73 28.79 8.82 -4.88
N VAL A 74 28.09 8.34 -5.91
CA VAL A 74 27.85 9.12 -7.14
C VAL A 74 27.04 10.38 -6.86
N THR A 75 26.01 10.28 -6.03
CA THR A 75 25.18 11.43 -5.64
C THR A 75 26.00 12.45 -4.84
N ALA A 76 26.86 12.00 -3.92
CA ALA A 76 27.76 12.87 -3.17
C ALA A 76 28.72 13.62 -4.12
N VAL A 77 29.33 12.92 -5.08
CA VAL A 77 30.21 13.53 -6.09
C VAL A 77 29.46 14.57 -6.93
N MET A 78 28.27 14.22 -7.44
CA MET A 78 27.44 15.15 -8.22
C MET A 78 27.06 16.39 -7.41
N SER A 79 26.68 16.22 -6.14
CA SER A 79 26.34 17.35 -5.26
C SER A 79 27.54 18.27 -5.01
N LEU A 80 28.75 17.72 -4.87
CA LEU A 80 29.98 18.48 -4.68
C LEU A 80 30.35 19.28 -5.94
N ILE A 81 30.21 18.67 -7.12
CA ILE A 81 30.47 19.33 -8.41
C ILE A 81 29.53 20.51 -8.61
N LEU A 82 28.22 20.30 -8.41
CA LEU A 82 27.22 21.37 -8.54
C LEU A 82 27.52 22.48 -7.54
N TRP A 83 27.72 22.15 -6.26
CA TRP A 83 28.05 23.13 -5.23
C TRP A 83 29.28 23.99 -5.56
N GLY A 84 30.34 23.36 -6.09
CA GLY A 84 31.54 24.08 -6.52
C GLY A 84 31.27 25.01 -7.71
N LEU A 85 30.53 24.53 -8.71
CA LEU A 85 30.17 25.32 -9.88
C LEU A 85 29.28 26.52 -9.50
N ASP A 86 28.24 26.29 -8.70
CA ASP A 86 27.33 27.32 -8.19
C ASP A 86 28.10 28.37 -7.38
N GLY A 87 29.04 27.94 -6.53
CA GLY A 87 29.90 28.83 -5.75
C GLY A 87 30.79 29.73 -6.63
N ILE A 88 31.35 29.17 -7.70
CA ILE A 88 32.15 29.93 -8.69
C ILE A 88 31.25 30.92 -9.45
N LEU A 89 30.06 30.49 -9.90
CA LEU A 89 29.11 31.35 -10.58
C LEU A 89 28.71 32.55 -9.72
N VAL A 90 28.37 32.33 -8.45
CA VAL A 90 27.98 33.41 -7.52
C VAL A 90 29.15 34.37 -7.28
N ARG A 91 30.38 33.85 -7.12
CA ARG A 91 31.57 34.70 -6.97
C ARG A 91 31.85 35.51 -8.23
N LEU A 92 31.64 34.95 -9.42
CA LEU A 92 31.81 35.67 -10.69
C LEU A 92 30.73 36.75 -10.88
N VAL A 93 29.47 36.43 -10.60
CA VAL A 93 28.33 37.36 -10.70
C VAL A 93 28.46 38.51 -9.70
N SER A 94 28.87 38.21 -8.46
CA SER A 94 29.10 39.23 -7.44
C SER A 94 30.30 40.12 -7.77
N PHE A 95 31.36 39.58 -8.38
CA PHE A 95 32.48 40.39 -8.86
C PHE A 95 32.06 41.36 -9.96
N ILE A 96 31.29 40.88 -10.95
CA ILE A 96 30.80 41.72 -12.06
C ILE A 96 29.79 42.77 -11.57
N THR A 97 28.90 42.41 -10.65
CA THR A 97 27.91 43.34 -10.09
C THR A 97 28.55 44.34 -9.13
N GLY A 98 29.54 43.90 -8.35
CA GLY A 98 30.30 44.76 -7.43
C GLY A 98 31.18 45.79 -8.12
N LEU A 99 31.62 45.53 -9.36
CA LEU A 99 32.33 46.50 -10.21
C LEU A 99 31.41 47.55 -10.85
N ARG A 100 30.09 47.38 -10.77
CA ARG A 100 29.08 48.30 -11.34
C ARG A 100 28.65 49.40 -10.34
N PHE A 101 29.08 49.34 -9.09
CA PHE A 101 28.92 50.40 -8.07
C PHE A 101 30.25 51.09 -7.79
#